data_AF-A0A8H9IQA8-F1
#
_entry.id   AF-A0A8H9IQA8-F1
#
_cell.length_a   1.000
_cell.length_b   1.000
_cell.length_c   1.000
_cell.angle_alpha   90.00
_cell.angle_beta   90.00
_cell.angle_gamma   90.00
#
_symmetry.space_group_name_H-M   'P 1'
#
loop_
_entity.id
_entity.type
_entity.pdbx_description
1 polymer ?
#
loop_
_entity_poly.entity_id
_entity_poly.type
_entity_poly.pdbx_seq_one_letter_code
_entity_poly.pdbx_strand_id
1 'polypeptide(L)'
;MKRTGLIAARKAAGYTQEQLAAALNVDRSTVIRWEAGDYSPLPYLRPKLARLLRQTPEQLRSLIDDDPGAMPGTLSPDVEAACIWLDDRLNWKPGTSAQRVTARLPRTRRELPIRQALRARVERSDVVAALRGYYGTDADYSLYTAHFGGQALETSILTRPEWLNLDIPLDETTDALTLVSATSMPTADPVPEAALERLAEVEASGVRLTNEQIYRLLEVDIRDGSIHGIVDVAPFLEYALTLDLLESELLDALAAGKPIKPGSLPLRDRYLPSLASVLDLPSRLAAGGVLALCAFSHETSQRDEADHLLLIQERSHLVINATKQLTVIPKGFHQPMTDPHADTSLRSTLFRELEEELFGRADLDNTVSTPRAALPMHPRRLSEPMQSLLTKGGLRPECTGFGFNLVSGNYEFACLLTIDHENFWSQYGGHIEANWEARGIHTYPDRHLRSLAGLPSDSKWNNEGLFALAHGLSRLSYLSERRKL
;
A
#
# COMPACT_ATOMS: atom_id res chain seq x y z
N MET A 1 9.79 -2.34 25.08
CA MET A 1 10.00 -2.35 26.55
C MET A 1 8.77 -2.98 27.19
N LYS A 2 8.94 -3.86 28.18
CA LYS A 2 7.83 -4.68 28.72
C LYS A 2 6.79 -3.79 29.40
N ARG A 3 5.52 -3.87 28.97
CA ARG A 3 4.39 -3.07 29.48
C ARG A 3 3.89 -3.62 30.81
N THR A 4 4.55 -3.23 31.89
CA THR A 4 4.27 -3.71 33.24
C THR A 4 2.89 -3.31 33.75
N GLY A 5 2.37 -2.14 33.36
CA GLY A 5 1.02 -1.70 33.65
C GLY A 5 -0.04 -2.60 33.02
N LEU A 6 0.12 -2.96 31.74
CA LEU A 6 -0.80 -3.89 31.05
C LEU A 6 -0.81 -5.28 31.71
N ILE A 7 0.37 -5.79 32.10
CA ILE A 7 0.51 -7.06 32.81
C ILE A 7 -0.21 -7.01 34.16
N ALA A 8 -0.04 -5.92 34.91
CA ALA A 8 -0.68 -5.72 36.20
C ALA A 8 -2.20 -5.64 36.05
N ALA A 9 -2.70 -4.89 35.06
CA ALA A 9 -4.13 -4.76 34.78
C ALA A 9 -4.77 -6.10 34.39
N ARG A 10 -4.11 -6.92 33.56
CA ARG A 10 -4.59 -8.27 33.24
C ARG A 10 -4.69 -9.17 34.47
N LYS A 11 -3.63 -9.20 35.29
CA LYS A 11 -3.62 -10.01 36.51
C LYS A 11 -4.68 -9.55 37.51
N ALA A 12 -4.86 -8.24 37.68
CA ALA A 12 -5.88 -7.66 38.55
C ALA A 12 -7.31 -7.97 38.06
N ALA A 13 -7.51 -8.07 36.75
CA ALA A 13 -8.77 -8.51 36.15
C ALA A 13 -9.00 -10.03 36.23
N GLY A 14 -8.03 -10.80 36.73
CA GLY A 14 -8.15 -12.24 36.97
C GLY A 14 -7.88 -13.13 35.75
N TYR A 15 -7.28 -12.60 34.69
CA TYR A 15 -7.02 -13.36 33.47
C TYR A 15 -5.58 -13.88 33.40
N THR A 16 -5.39 -15.13 32.94
CA THR A 16 -4.11 -15.55 32.34
C THR A 16 -3.96 -14.98 30.92
N GLN A 17 -2.77 -15.09 30.31
CA GLN A 17 -2.57 -14.63 28.93
C GLN A 17 -3.46 -15.41 27.95
N GLU A 18 -3.60 -16.72 28.16
CA GLU A 18 -4.43 -17.64 27.38
C GLU A 18 -5.92 -17.31 27.55
N GLN A 19 -6.36 -17.03 28.78
CA GLN A 19 -7.75 -16.69 29.06
C GLN A 19 -8.14 -15.32 28.48
N LEU A 20 -7.24 -14.34 28.55
CA LEU A 20 -7.47 -13.03 27.94
C LEU A 20 -7.53 -13.15 26.40
N ALA A 21 -6.61 -13.93 25.82
CA ALA A 21 -6.58 -14.20 24.38
C ALA A 21 -7.88 -14.86 23.90
N ALA A 22 -8.32 -15.91 24.59
CA ALA A 22 -9.59 -16.59 24.32
C ALA A 22 -10.80 -15.63 24.45
N ALA A 23 -10.84 -14.80 25.48
CA ALA A 23 -11.92 -13.82 25.67
C ALA A 23 -11.97 -12.75 24.57
N LEU A 24 -10.81 -12.41 24.01
CA LEU A 24 -10.67 -11.44 22.92
C LEU A 24 -10.84 -12.04 21.52
N ASN A 25 -10.79 -13.38 21.40
CA ASN A 25 -10.71 -14.11 20.13
C ASN A 25 -9.45 -13.76 19.33
N VAL A 26 -8.30 -13.77 20.02
CA VAL A 26 -6.96 -13.58 19.44
C VAL A 26 -6.04 -14.72 19.90
N ASP A 27 -4.89 -14.88 19.26
CA ASP A 27 -3.91 -15.87 19.69
C ASP A 27 -3.20 -15.46 21.00
N ARG A 28 -2.76 -16.46 21.78
CA ARG A 28 -2.00 -16.23 23.02
C ARG A 28 -0.72 -15.42 22.76
N SER A 29 -0.03 -15.70 21.66
CA SER A 29 1.19 -14.98 21.27
C SER A 29 0.93 -13.48 21.04
N THR A 30 -0.28 -13.11 20.60
CA THR A 30 -0.69 -11.71 20.45
C THR A 30 -0.69 -10.98 21.80
N VAL A 31 -1.23 -11.60 22.85
CA VAL A 31 -1.22 -11.02 24.21
C VAL A 31 0.21 -10.95 24.76
N ILE A 32 1.04 -11.96 24.49
CA ILE A 32 2.47 -11.95 24.88
C ILE A 32 3.20 -10.77 24.24
N ARG A 33 3.01 -10.55 22.93
CA ARG A 33 3.62 -9.43 22.19
C ARG A 33 3.12 -8.06 22.68
N TRP A 34 1.85 -7.95 23.07
CA TRP A 34 1.34 -6.74 23.70
C TRP A 34 2.02 -6.43 25.03
N GLU A 35 2.20 -7.45 25.88
CA GLU A 35 2.86 -7.31 27.18
C GLU A 35 4.38 -7.08 27.06
N ALA A 36 5.02 -7.62 26.01
CA ALA A 36 6.42 -7.39 25.70
C ALA A 36 6.70 -5.96 25.18
N GLY A 37 5.64 -5.28 24.70
CA GLY A 37 5.74 -3.96 24.10
C GLY A 37 6.13 -3.98 22.63
N ASP A 38 6.05 -5.13 21.97
CA ASP A 38 6.42 -5.32 20.56
C ASP A 38 5.35 -4.78 19.61
N TYR A 39 4.07 -4.82 20.04
CA TYR A 39 2.93 -4.37 19.26
C TYR A 39 1.80 -3.86 20.16
N SER A 40 0.99 -2.91 19.72
CA SER A 40 -0.14 -2.39 20.52
C SER A 40 -1.46 -3.09 20.16
N PRO A 41 -2.39 -3.30 21.11
CA PRO A 41 -3.72 -3.81 20.79
C PRO A 41 -4.40 -2.96 19.71
N LEU A 42 -4.99 -3.61 18.72
CA LEU A 42 -5.67 -2.95 17.60
C LEU A 42 -6.83 -2.07 18.13
N PRO A 43 -7.09 -0.88 17.56
CA PRO A 43 -8.09 0.06 18.08
C PRO A 43 -9.49 -0.54 18.30
N TYR A 44 -9.96 -1.44 17.44
CA TYR A 44 -11.26 -2.12 17.61
C TYR A 44 -11.28 -3.13 18.77
N LEU A 45 -10.13 -3.69 19.14
CA LEU A 45 -9.98 -4.57 20.31
C LEU A 45 -9.92 -3.76 21.60
N ARG A 46 -9.48 -2.49 21.56
CA ARG A 46 -9.30 -1.65 22.75
C ARG A 46 -10.58 -1.47 23.58
N PRO A 47 -11.78 -1.20 23.02
CA PRO A 47 -13.01 -1.13 23.82
C PRO A 47 -13.34 -2.45 24.54
N LYS A 48 -13.16 -3.59 23.85
CA LYS A 48 -13.40 -4.92 24.43
C LYS A 48 -12.35 -5.26 25.49
N LEU A 49 -11.09 -4.96 25.21
CA LEU A 49 -9.96 -5.11 26.12
C LEU A 49 -10.13 -4.24 27.37
N ALA A 50 -10.53 -2.98 27.23
CA ALA A 50 -10.77 -2.06 28.35
C ALA A 50 -11.84 -2.61 29.28
N ARG A 51 -12.95 -3.09 28.70
CA ARG A 51 -14.04 -3.74 29.45
C ARG A 51 -13.59 -5.00 30.17
N LEU A 52 -12.82 -5.87 29.51
CA LEU A 52 -12.30 -7.11 30.11
C LEU A 52 -11.30 -6.80 31.24
N LEU A 53 -10.45 -5.78 31.06
CA LEU A 53 -9.46 -5.35 32.05
C LEU A 53 -10.03 -4.44 33.15
N ARG A 54 -11.32 -4.11 33.09
CA ARG A 54 -12.02 -3.17 33.99
C ARG A 54 -11.35 -1.79 34.05
N GLN A 55 -10.89 -1.31 32.90
CA GLN A 55 -10.27 0.00 32.72
C GLN A 55 -11.19 0.90 31.88
N THR A 56 -11.10 2.20 32.09
CA THR A 56 -11.65 3.19 31.14
C THR A 56 -10.82 3.19 29.85
N PRO A 57 -11.36 3.66 28.71
CA PRO A 57 -10.59 3.82 27.48
C PRO A 57 -9.30 4.64 27.67
N GLU A 58 -9.36 5.68 28.49
CA GLU A 58 -8.24 6.57 28.82
C GLU A 58 -7.18 5.84 29.66
N GLN A 59 -7.60 5.08 30.67
CA GLN A 59 -6.68 4.26 31.47
C GLN A 59 -6.05 3.14 30.64
N LEU A 60 -6.84 2.46 29.80
CA LEU A 60 -6.29 1.44 28.90
C LEU A 60 -5.26 2.05 27.94
N ARG A 61 -5.53 3.26 27.43
CA ARG A 61 -4.59 3.99 26.59
C ARG A 61 -3.27 4.22 27.34
N SER A 62 -3.32 4.71 28.58
CA SER A 62 -2.12 4.86 29.42
C SER A 62 -1.39 3.55 29.68
N LEU A 63 -2.10 2.43 29.84
CA LEU A 63 -1.51 1.09 30.06
C LEU A 63 -0.90 0.47 28.79
N ILE A 64 -1.35 0.89 27.61
CA ILE A 64 -0.82 0.48 26.31
C ILE A 64 0.35 1.39 25.90
N ASP A 65 0.24 2.67 26.22
CA ASP A 65 1.22 3.70 25.90
C ASP A 65 2.33 3.81 26.98
N ASP A 66 2.47 2.76 27.81
CA ASP A 66 3.33 2.61 29.00
C ASP A 66 4.84 2.70 28.63
N ASP A 67 5.26 3.91 28.25
CA ASP A 67 6.62 4.39 28.30
C ASP A 67 6.77 5.21 29.59
N PRO A 68 7.51 4.74 30.60
CA PRO A 68 7.79 5.50 31.81
C PRO A 68 8.55 6.82 31.55
N GLY A 69 8.95 7.09 30.29
CA GLY A 69 9.51 8.37 29.82
C GLY A 69 8.59 9.22 28.93
N ALA A 70 7.42 8.75 28.50
CA ALA A 70 6.53 9.54 27.63
C ALA A 70 5.72 10.55 28.45
N MET A 71 6.28 11.75 28.58
CA MET A 71 5.55 12.92 29.01
C MET A 71 4.33 13.14 28.08
N PRO A 72 3.12 13.43 28.60
CA PRO A 72 2.02 13.88 27.76
C PRO A 72 2.44 15.16 27.01
N GLY A 73 2.77 15.02 25.72
CA GLY A 73 3.30 16.11 24.89
C GLY A 73 4.36 15.72 23.86
N THR A 74 4.90 14.49 23.90
CA THR A 74 5.89 14.01 22.91
C THR A 74 5.20 13.35 21.71
N LEU A 75 5.66 13.69 20.50
CA LEU A 75 5.21 13.06 19.25
C LEU A 75 5.75 11.62 19.16
N SER A 76 5.14 10.78 18.32
CA SER A 76 5.70 9.47 18.01
C SER A 76 7.09 9.60 17.34
N PRO A 77 8.00 8.62 17.50
CA PRO A 77 9.35 8.69 16.92
C PRO A 77 9.38 8.93 15.42
N ASP A 78 8.44 8.31 14.69
CA ASP A 78 8.28 8.46 13.23
C ASP A 78 7.92 9.91 12.87
N VAL A 79 6.96 10.50 13.59
CA VAL A 79 6.51 11.88 13.36
C VAL A 79 7.58 12.87 13.82
N GLU A 80 8.33 12.58 14.88
CA GLU A 80 9.45 13.38 15.32
C GLU A 80 10.57 13.40 14.27
N ALA A 81 10.95 12.24 13.72
CA ALA A 81 11.91 12.14 12.63
C ALA A 81 11.43 12.90 11.38
N ALA A 82 10.14 12.81 11.05
CA ALA A 82 9.56 13.55 9.95
C ALA A 82 9.53 15.08 10.19
N CYS A 83 9.33 15.52 11.43
CA CYS A 83 9.44 16.94 11.81
C CYS A 83 10.87 17.46 11.65
N ILE A 84 11.88 16.67 12.04
CA ILE A 84 13.29 17.02 11.85
C ILE A 84 13.60 17.16 10.36
N TRP A 85 13.21 16.17 9.55
CA TRP A 85 13.38 16.22 8.10
C TRP A 85 12.71 17.45 7.48
N LEU A 86 11.49 17.80 7.91
CA LEU A 86 10.76 18.96 7.40
C LEU A 86 11.42 20.29 7.81
N ASP A 87 11.92 20.40 9.05
CA ASP A 87 12.66 21.57 9.51
C ASP A 87 13.93 21.78 8.67
N ASP A 88 14.71 20.72 8.43
CA ASP A 88 15.91 20.77 7.59
C ASP A 88 15.55 21.16 6.15
N ARG A 89 14.51 20.53 5.58
CA ARG A 89 14.04 20.78 4.21
C ARG A 89 13.60 22.22 3.97
N LEU A 90 12.92 22.82 4.95
CA LEU A 90 12.42 24.20 4.88
C LEU A 90 13.39 25.22 5.48
N ASN A 91 14.58 24.79 5.89
CA ASN A 91 15.59 25.60 6.56
C ASN A 91 15.01 26.37 7.78
N TRP A 92 14.19 25.68 8.57
CA TRP A 92 13.64 26.19 9.82
C TRP A 92 14.54 25.85 11.01
N LYS A 93 14.31 26.55 12.13
CA LYS A 93 14.99 26.20 13.38
C LYS A 93 14.55 24.78 13.82
N PRO A 94 15.47 23.89 14.21
CA PRO A 94 15.10 22.55 14.70
C PRO A 94 14.05 22.60 15.82
N GLY A 95 13.02 21.77 15.70
CA GLY A 95 11.87 21.68 16.62
C GLY A 95 10.70 22.58 16.24
N THR A 96 10.80 23.39 15.17
CA THR A 96 9.72 24.27 14.72
C THR A 96 8.52 23.45 14.26
N SER A 97 8.74 22.45 13.41
CA SER A 97 7.68 21.56 12.92
C SER A 97 7.03 20.79 14.05
N ALA A 98 7.83 20.23 14.97
CA ALA A 98 7.31 19.49 16.12
C ALA A 98 6.38 20.35 16.99
N GLN A 99 6.79 21.58 17.32
CA GLN A 99 5.95 22.52 18.07
C GLN A 99 4.63 22.82 17.34
N ARG A 100 4.71 23.04 16.03
CA ARG A 100 3.56 23.36 15.17
C ARG A 100 2.61 22.19 15.00
N VAL A 101 3.11 20.96 14.89
CA VAL A 101 2.31 19.73 14.84
C VAL A 101 1.59 19.55 16.17
N THR A 102 2.33 19.61 17.30
CA THR A 102 1.75 19.47 18.65
C THR A 102 0.62 20.47 18.91
N ALA A 103 0.79 21.73 18.49
CA ALA A 103 -0.25 22.75 18.61
C ALA A 103 -1.52 22.45 17.80
N ARG A 104 -1.42 21.70 16.68
CA ARG A 104 -2.55 21.32 15.82
C ARG A 104 -3.30 20.08 16.31
N LEU A 105 -2.64 19.18 17.05
CA LEU A 105 -3.21 17.88 17.45
C LEU A 105 -4.61 17.94 18.09
N PRO A 106 -4.93 18.88 19.01
CA PRO A 106 -6.28 18.93 19.59
C PRO A 106 -7.37 19.17 18.54
N ARG A 107 -7.13 20.08 17.59
CA ARG A 107 -8.03 20.36 16.47
C ARG A 107 -8.13 19.14 15.56
N THR A 108 -6.99 18.60 15.14
CA THR A 108 -6.91 17.46 14.21
C THR A 108 -7.63 16.23 14.78
N ARG A 109 -7.42 15.88 16.05
CA ARG A 109 -8.08 14.73 16.70
C ARG A 109 -9.60 14.85 16.72
N ARG A 110 -10.13 16.08 16.83
CA ARG A 110 -11.58 16.33 16.80
C ARG A 110 -12.16 16.24 15.39
N GLU A 111 -11.45 16.77 14.40
CA GLU A 111 -11.96 16.95 13.04
C GLU A 111 -11.67 15.77 12.10
N LEU A 112 -10.59 15.03 12.35
CA LEU A 112 -10.14 13.93 11.48
C LEU A 112 -11.20 12.84 11.28
N PRO A 113 -11.92 12.35 12.31
CA PRO A 113 -12.94 11.32 12.10
C PRO A 113 -14.08 11.79 11.18
N ILE A 114 -14.45 13.07 11.27
CA ILE A 114 -15.49 13.67 10.42
C ILE A 114 -14.99 13.79 8.99
N ARG A 115 -13.77 14.29 8.78
CA ARG A 115 -13.16 14.38 7.45
C ARG A 115 -13.02 13.01 6.79
N GLN A 116 -12.54 12.00 7.53
CA GLN A 116 -12.46 10.62 7.05
C GLN A 116 -13.84 10.07 6.64
N ALA A 117 -14.88 10.32 7.45
CA ALA A 117 -16.24 9.89 7.12
C ALA A 117 -16.82 10.61 5.89
N LEU A 118 -16.40 11.85 5.61
CA LEU A 118 -16.80 12.60 4.42
C LEU A 118 -16.05 12.11 3.18
N ARG A 119 -14.72 11.93 3.27
CA ARG A 119 -13.89 11.35 2.20
C ARG A 119 -14.42 9.96 1.79
N ALA A 120 -14.83 9.14 2.75
CA ALA A 120 -15.39 7.80 2.51
C ALA A 120 -16.72 7.78 1.73
N ARG A 121 -17.36 8.93 1.50
CA ARG A 121 -18.60 9.05 0.70
C ARG A 121 -18.32 9.43 -0.76
N VAL A 122 -17.08 9.80 -1.08
CA VAL A 122 -16.68 10.14 -2.45
C VAL A 122 -16.54 8.85 -3.23
N GLU A 123 -17.29 8.72 -4.32
CA GLU A 123 -17.23 7.52 -5.15
C GLU A 123 -16.05 7.59 -6.12
N ARG A 124 -15.56 6.42 -6.53
CA ARG A 124 -14.47 6.30 -7.52
C ARG A 124 -14.82 6.99 -8.84
N SER A 125 -16.07 6.88 -9.29
CA SER A 125 -16.57 7.54 -10.50
C SER A 125 -16.51 9.07 -10.40
N ASP A 126 -16.75 9.65 -9.21
CA ASP A 126 -16.62 11.10 -8.98
C ASP A 126 -15.16 11.54 -9.12
N VAL A 127 -14.23 10.76 -8.56
CA VAL A 127 -12.78 10.99 -8.70
C VAL A 127 -12.36 10.96 -10.17
N VAL A 128 -12.79 9.94 -10.91
CA VAL A 128 -12.46 9.79 -12.34
C VAL A 128 -13.04 10.92 -13.17
N ALA A 129 -14.31 11.28 -12.96
CA ALA A 129 -14.95 12.39 -13.67
C ALA A 129 -14.26 13.73 -13.37
N ALA A 130 -13.89 13.96 -12.11
CA ALA A 130 -13.18 15.17 -11.70
C ALA A 130 -11.79 15.28 -12.33
N LEU A 131 -11.01 14.20 -12.33
CA LEU A 131 -9.67 14.18 -12.92
C LEU A 131 -9.71 14.28 -14.44
N ARG A 132 -10.69 13.65 -15.10
CA ARG A 132 -10.94 13.86 -16.54
C ARG A 132 -11.24 15.32 -16.85
N GLY A 133 -12.10 15.95 -16.06
CA GLY A 133 -12.43 17.37 -16.22
C GLY A 133 -11.24 18.29 -15.96
N TYR A 134 -10.39 17.94 -14.99
CA TYR A 134 -9.21 18.72 -14.63
C TYR A 134 -8.12 18.67 -15.71
N TYR A 135 -7.80 17.47 -16.20
CA TYR A 135 -6.69 17.25 -17.13
C TYR A 135 -7.08 17.32 -18.60
N GLY A 136 -8.35 17.17 -18.93
CA GLY A 136 -8.85 17.17 -20.30
C GLY A 136 -8.57 15.86 -21.03
N THR A 137 -8.47 15.96 -22.36
CA THR A 137 -8.22 14.85 -23.27
C THR A 137 -6.86 14.98 -23.92
N ASP A 138 -6.22 13.85 -24.21
CA ASP A 138 -4.98 13.76 -24.96
C ASP A 138 -5.16 12.83 -26.18
N ALA A 139 -4.29 12.93 -27.18
CA ALA A 139 -4.36 12.11 -28.39
C ALA A 139 -3.78 10.71 -28.18
N ASP A 140 -2.71 10.62 -27.38
CA ASP A 140 -1.95 9.39 -27.18
C ASP A 140 -2.33 8.71 -25.85
N TYR A 141 -2.84 9.49 -24.89
CA TYR A 141 -3.17 9.03 -23.56
C TYR A 141 -4.67 9.06 -23.26
N SER A 142 -5.14 8.05 -22.54
CA SER A 142 -6.52 7.96 -22.07
C SER A 142 -6.61 7.33 -20.68
N LEU A 143 -7.73 7.59 -20.01
CA LEU A 143 -8.07 6.91 -18.76
C LEU A 143 -8.50 5.48 -19.07
N TYR A 144 -7.90 4.52 -18.38
CA TYR A 144 -8.20 3.11 -18.58
C TYR A 144 -9.65 2.78 -18.22
N THR A 145 -10.29 1.94 -19.02
CA THR A 145 -11.62 1.41 -18.73
C THR A 145 -11.57 -0.09 -18.63
N ALA A 146 -11.79 -0.59 -17.42
CA ALA A 146 -11.86 -2.01 -17.15
C ALA A 146 -13.23 -2.55 -17.60
N HIS A 147 -13.22 -3.66 -18.34
CA HIS A 147 -14.45 -4.26 -18.83
C HIS A 147 -14.67 -5.61 -18.15
N PHE A 148 -15.76 -5.73 -17.39
CA PHE A 148 -16.14 -6.97 -16.74
C PHE A 148 -17.58 -7.28 -17.11
N GLY A 149 -17.82 -8.45 -17.72
CA GLY A 149 -19.14 -8.98 -18.13
C GLY A 149 -20.18 -7.94 -18.60
N GLY A 150 -19.76 -7.02 -19.49
CA GLY A 150 -20.62 -5.99 -20.09
C GLY A 150 -20.71 -4.67 -19.31
N GLN A 151 -20.14 -4.58 -18.12
CA GLN A 151 -19.95 -3.32 -17.39
C GLN A 151 -18.60 -2.71 -17.72
N ALA A 152 -18.61 -1.39 -17.98
CA ALA A 152 -17.41 -0.59 -18.20
C ALA A 152 -17.14 0.25 -16.94
N LEU A 153 -15.98 0.04 -16.34
CA LEU A 153 -15.54 0.66 -15.11
C LEU A 153 -14.29 1.50 -15.40
N GLU A 154 -14.49 2.81 -15.59
CA GLU A 154 -13.39 3.76 -15.87
C GLU A 154 -12.54 3.99 -14.61
N THR A 155 -11.22 4.04 -14.73
CA THR A 155 -10.27 4.27 -13.62
C THR A 155 -9.55 5.61 -13.78
N SER A 156 -8.84 6.04 -12.73
CA SER A 156 -7.94 7.21 -12.79
C SER A 156 -6.57 6.89 -13.40
N ILE A 157 -6.36 5.68 -13.93
CA ILE A 157 -5.07 5.27 -14.52
C ILE A 157 -4.97 5.83 -15.94
N LEU A 158 -4.09 6.80 -16.13
CA LEU A 158 -3.68 7.30 -17.44
C LEU A 158 -2.73 6.29 -18.09
N THR A 159 -3.06 5.86 -19.30
CA THR A 159 -2.29 4.86 -20.04
C THR A 159 -2.40 5.11 -21.55
N ARG A 160 -1.72 4.28 -22.35
CA ARG A 160 -1.76 4.29 -23.81
C ARG A 160 -1.76 2.85 -24.35
N PRO A 161 -2.19 2.60 -25.59
CA PRO A 161 -2.34 1.24 -26.14
C PRO A 161 -1.10 0.35 -25.99
N GLU A 162 0.10 0.91 -26.16
CA GLU A 162 1.38 0.20 -26.09
C GLU A 162 1.73 -0.28 -24.67
N TRP A 163 1.05 0.24 -23.65
CA TRP A 163 1.26 -0.13 -22.25
C TRP A 163 0.23 -1.12 -21.72
N LEU A 164 -0.67 -1.60 -22.59
CA LEU A 164 -1.75 -2.51 -22.24
C LEU A 164 -1.47 -3.91 -22.76
N ASN A 165 -2.01 -4.91 -22.06
CA ASN A 165 -1.90 -6.33 -22.45
C ASN A 165 -0.45 -6.77 -22.65
N LEU A 166 0.43 -6.27 -21.78
CA LEU A 166 1.81 -6.70 -21.75
C LEU A 166 1.87 -8.17 -21.34
N ASP A 167 2.86 -8.88 -21.84
CA ASP A 167 3.14 -10.26 -21.45
C ASP A 167 4.63 -10.45 -21.19
N ILE A 168 5.17 -9.49 -20.45
CA ILE A 168 6.60 -9.39 -20.16
C ILE A 168 6.90 -10.19 -18.89
N PRO A 169 7.65 -11.31 -18.98
CA PRO A 169 8.16 -11.98 -17.79
C PRO A 169 8.98 -11.00 -16.95
N LEU A 170 9.00 -11.17 -15.63
CA LEU A 170 9.87 -10.36 -14.76
C LEU A 170 11.08 -11.21 -14.35
N ASP A 171 12.14 -11.11 -15.15
CA ASP A 171 13.44 -11.74 -14.94
C ASP A 171 14.61 -10.81 -15.30
N GLU A 172 15.84 -11.30 -15.10
CA GLU A 172 17.08 -10.53 -15.31
C GLU A 172 17.27 -10.02 -16.75
N THR A 173 16.54 -10.56 -17.73
CA THR A 173 16.69 -10.21 -19.15
C THR A 173 15.64 -9.22 -19.65
N THR A 174 14.52 -9.12 -18.94
CA THR A 174 13.31 -8.41 -19.36
C THR A 174 12.97 -7.23 -18.45
N ASP A 175 13.46 -7.25 -17.21
CA ASP A 175 13.34 -6.17 -16.23
C ASP A 175 14.68 -5.44 -16.11
N ALA A 176 14.84 -4.39 -16.91
CA ALA A 176 16.11 -3.67 -17.09
C ALA A 176 16.02 -2.22 -16.57
N LEU A 177 15.42 -2.02 -15.40
CA LEU A 177 15.49 -0.74 -14.69
C LEU A 177 16.88 -0.53 -14.10
N THR A 178 17.45 0.66 -14.34
CA THR A 178 18.82 0.99 -13.91
C THR A 178 18.85 2.20 -13.02
N LEU A 179 19.65 2.14 -11.95
CA LEU A 179 19.85 3.27 -11.05
C LEU A 179 20.90 4.22 -11.64
N VAL A 180 20.55 5.50 -11.78
CA VAL A 180 21.53 6.56 -11.99
C VAL A 180 21.89 7.19 -10.65
N SER A 181 23.20 7.36 -10.40
CA SER A 181 23.69 8.17 -9.28
C SER A 181 23.54 9.65 -9.66
N ALA A 182 22.30 10.14 -9.74
CA ALA A 182 22.06 11.56 -9.82
C ALA A 182 22.33 12.18 -8.44
N THR A 183 23.00 13.32 -8.41
CA THR A 183 22.98 14.16 -7.21
C THR A 183 21.52 14.58 -7.04
N SER A 184 20.80 13.91 -6.14
CA SER A 184 19.37 14.09 -5.89
C SER A 184 19.08 15.56 -5.62
N MET A 185 18.72 16.28 -6.69
CA MET A 185 18.12 17.60 -6.56
C MET A 185 16.67 17.33 -6.19
N PRO A 186 16.21 17.80 -5.02
CA PRO A 186 14.84 17.61 -4.62
C PRO A 186 13.90 18.16 -5.69
N THR A 187 12.87 17.39 -6.02
CA THR A 187 11.98 17.72 -7.16
C THR A 187 10.69 18.39 -6.72
N ALA A 188 10.32 18.27 -5.45
CA ALA A 188 9.17 18.95 -4.89
C ALA A 188 9.49 19.55 -3.52
N ASP A 189 9.22 20.86 -3.38
CA ASP A 189 9.27 21.53 -2.08
C ASP A 189 7.91 21.37 -1.37
N PRO A 190 7.90 20.86 -0.12
CA PRO A 190 6.67 20.75 0.67
C PRO A 190 5.97 22.10 0.85
N VAL A 191 4.65 22.12 0.68
CA VAL A 191 3.82 23.26 1.08
C VAL A 191 3.68 23.20 2.61
N PRO A 192 4.25 24.16 3.37
CA PRO A 192 4.48 23.95 4.80
C PRO A 192 3.21 23.66 5.61
N GLU A 193 2.12 24.37 5.34
CA GLU A 193 0.86 24.16 6.06
C GLU A 193 0.25 22.78 5.77
N ALA A 194 0.29 22.33 4.52
CA ALA A 194 -0.22 21.01 4.13
C ALA A 194 0.63 19.88 4.73
N ALA A 195 1.95 20.02 4.73
CA ALA A 195 2.88 19.06 5.35
C ALA A 195 2.67 18.97 6.88
N LEU A 196 2.49 20.10 7.57
CA LEU A 196 2.22 20.12 9.01
C LEU A 196 0.86 19.51 9.35
N GLU A 197 -0.17 19.75 8.53
CA GLU A 197 -1.48 19.10 8.68
C GLU A 197 -1.38 17.59 8.49
N ARG A 198 -0.63 17.14 7.47
CA ARG A 198 -0.35 15.73 7.22
C ARG A 198 0.29 15.04 8.42
N LEU A 199 1.36 15.61 8.98
CA LEU A 199 2.04 15.05 10.15
C LEU A 199 1.13 15.00 11.39
N ALA A 200 0.28 16.01 11.59
CA ALA A 200 -0.70 15.99 12.66
C ALA A 200 -1.78 14.90 12.46
N GLU A 201 -2.18 14.62 11.22
CA GLU A 201 -3.11 13.52 10.90
C GLU A 201 -2.48 12.15 11.16
N VAL A 202 -1.23 11.94 10.71
CA VAL A 202 -0.46 10.72 10.98
C VAL A 202 -0.39 10.45 12.48
N GLU A 203 0.05 11.45 13.27
CA GLU A 203 0.12 11.34 14.72
C GLU A 203 -1.25 11.10 15.38
N ALA A 204 -2.32 11.76 14.90
CA ALA A 204 -3.66 11.61 15.45
C ALA A 204 -4.27 10.22 15.17
N SER A 205 -3.96 9.66 14.00
CA SER A 205 -4.41 8.33 13.56
C SER A 205 -3.58 7.18 14.13
N GLY A 206 -2.34 7.47 14.58
CA GLY A 206 -1.39 6.45 15.04
C GLY A 206 -0.86 5.57 13.91
N VAL A 207 -0.91 6.07 12.67
CA VAL A 207 -0.31 5.40 11.51
C VAL A 207 1.19 5.64 11.49
N ARG A 208 1.97 4.65 11.04
CA ARG A 208 3.42 4.78 10.90
C ARG A 208 3.80 5.61 9.68
N LEU A 209 4.87 6.37 9.80
CA LEU A 209 5.42 7.18 8.72
C LEU A 209 6.95 7.14 8.80
N THR A 210 7.53 6.05 8.31
CA THR A 210 8.98 5.89 8.30
C THR A 210 9.58 6.47 7.02
N ASN A 211 10.77 7.06 7.15
CA ASN A 211 11.46 7.68 6.02
C ASN A 211 12.36 6.66 5.31
N GLU A 212 11.75 5.72 4.61
CA GLU A 212 12.47 4.77 3.77
C GLU A 212 12.96 5.41 2.47
N GLN A 213 13.88 4.74 1.79
CA GLN A 213 14.24 5.08 0.41
C GLN A 213 13.22 4.47 -0.53
N ILE A 214 12.81 5.22 -1.55
CA ILE A 214 12.00 4.74 -2.67
C ILE A 214 12.68 5.05 -3.98
N TYR A 215 12.40 4.26 -5.01
CA TYR A 215 12.78 4.61 -6.37
C TYR A 215 11.76 5.58 -6.96
N ARG A 216 12.27 6.64 -7.57
CA ARG A 216 11.51 7.49 -8.50
C ARG A 216 11.89 7.15 -9.92
N LEU A 217 10.91 7.10 -10.81
CA LEU A 217 11.11 6.82 -12.23
C LEU A 217 11.51 8.11 -12.94
N LEU A 218 12.61 8.08 -13.70
CA LEU A 218 13.06 9.19 -14.55
C LEU A 218 12.73 8.94 -16.01
N GLU A 219 12.81 7.68 -16.43
CA GLU A 219 12.51 7.27 -17.80
C GLU A 219 11.87 5.88 -17.79
N VAL A 220 10.97 5.64 -18.74
CA VAL A 220 10.36 4.33 -18.97
C VAL A 220 10.17 4.10 -20.46
N ASP A 221 10.66 2.98 -20.94
CA ASP A 221 10.54 2.51 -22.32
C ASP A 221 10.15 1.03 -22.29
N ILE A 222 8.89 0.76 -22.60
CA ILE A 222 8.33 -0.58 -22.67
C ILE A 222 8.15 -0.90 -24.16
N ARG A 223 8.95 -1.84 -24.66
CA ARG A 223 8.95 -2.25 -26.06
C ARG A 223 9.54 -3.65 -26.19
N ASP A 224 9.25 -4.32 -27.29
CA ASP A 224 9.89 -5.60 -27.67
C ASP A 224 9.87 -6.69 -26.59
N GLY A 225 8.86 -6.68 -25.71
CA GLY A 225 8.74 -7.66 -24.64
C GLY A 225 9.66 -7.42 -23.43
N SER A 226 10.20 -6.21 -23.27
CA SER A 226 11.03 -5.82 -22.13
C SER A 226 10.65 -4.45 -21.55
N ILE A 227 10.98 -4.26 -20.27
CA ILE A 227 10.86 -3.01 -19.53
C ILE A 227 12.25 -2.42 -19.38
N HIS A 228 12.48 -1.27 -20.00
CA HIS A 228 13.67 -0.46 -19.80
C HIS A 228 13.30 0.81 -19.06
N GLY A 229 14.22 1.32 -18.25
CA GLY A 229 13.99 2.58 -17.56
C GLY A 229 15.15 3.00 -16.70
N ILE A 230 15.04 4.23 -16.25
CA ILE A 230 16.01 4.86 -15.36
C ILE A 230 15.28 5.22 -14.08
N VAL A 231 15.86 4.84 -12.95
CA VAL A 231 15.39 5.21 -11.62
C VAL A 231 16.46 6.01 -10.87
N ASP A 232 16.01 6.78 -9.90
CA ASP A 232 16.84 7.47 -8.90
C ASP A 232 16.23 7.22 -7.52
N VAL A 233 16.99 7.46 -6.45
CA VAL A 233 16.51 7.28 -5.08
C VAL A 233 15.96 8.61 -4.54
N ALA A 234 14.82 8.53 -3.86
CA ALA A 234 14.25 9.63 -3.11
C ALA A 234 13.83 9.19 -1.69
N PRO A 235 13.87 10.09 -0.70
CA PRO A 235 13.32 9.79 0.62
C PRO A 235 11.79 9.75 0.55
N PHE A 236 11.17 8.75 1.18
CA PHE A 236 9.73 8.57 1.22
C PHE A 236 8.99 9.79 1.80
N LEU A 237 9.60 10.50 2.76
CA LEU A 237 9.03 11.74 3.30
C LEU A 237 8.87 12.84 2.26
N GLU A 238 9.71 12.89 1.22
CA GLU A 238 9.51 13.85 0.12
C GLU A 238 8.18 13.55 -0.59
N TYR A 239 7.88 12.27 -0.84
CA TYR A 239 6.62 11.84 -1.43
C TYR A 239 5.43 12.08 -0.48
N ALA A 240 5.53 11.59 0.76
CA ALA A 240 4.45 11.62 1.74
C ALA A 240 4.01 13.04 2.14
N LEU A 241 4.90 14.04 2.00
CA LEU A 241 4.64 15.44 2.33
C LEU A 241 4.47 16.33 1.07
N THR A 242 4.39 15.73 -0.12
CA THR A 242 4.12 16.45 -1.39
C THR A 242 3.03 15.75 -2.21
N LEU A 243 3.38 14.84 -3.12
CA LEU A 243 2.47 14.23 -4.09
C LEU A 243 1.39 13.36 -3.43
N ASP A 244 1.69 12.73 -2.29
CA ASP A 244 0.70 11.94 -1.52
C ASP A 244 -0.47 12.80 -1.00
N LEU A 245 -0.26 14.11 -0.86
CA LEU A 245 -1.27 15.05 -0.39
C LEU A 245 -2.36 15.34 -1.44
N LEU A 246 -2.07 15.07 -2.72
CA LEU A 246 -2.99 15.35 -3.83
C LEU A 246 -4.28 14.55 -3.75
N GLU A 247 -4.23 13.35 -3.15
CA GLU A 247 -5.41 12.53 -2.93
C GLU A 247 -6.32 13.14 -1.88
N SER A 248 -5.78 13.47 -0.70
CA SER A 248 -6.55 14.10 0.38
C SER A 248 -7.15 15.44 -0.06
N GLU A 249 -6.39 16.25 -0.81
CA GLU A 249 -6.89 17.52 -1.36
C GLU A 249 -8.08 17.30 -2.31
N LEU A 250 -7.98 16.34 -3.23
CA LEU A 250 -9.04 16.00 -4.18
C LEU A 250 -10.28 15.48 -3.44
N LEU A 251 -10.12 14.54 -2.52
CA LEU A 251 -11.23 13.94 -1.77
C LEU A 251 -11.92 14.98 -0.88
N ASP A 252 -11.18 15.87 -0.23
CA ASP A 252 -11.76 16.95 0.58
C ASP A 252 -12.54 17.95 -0.29
N ALA A 253 -12.02 18.29 -1.48
CA ALA A 253 -12.72 19.18 -2.41
C ALA A 253 -14.02 18.55 -2.94
N LEU A 254 -13.99 17.27 -3.33
CA LEU A 254 -15.16 16.51 -3.77
C LEU A 254 -16.19 16.37 -2.67
N ALA A 255 -15.77 15.99 -1.45
CA ALA A 255 -16.67 15.85 -0.31
C ALA A 255 -17.32 17.18 0.10
N ALA A 256 -16.66 18.31 -0.16
CA ALA A 256 -17.19 19.65 0.04
C ALA A 256 -18.07 20.15 -1.13
N GLY A 257 -18.26 19.36 -2.19
CA GLY A 257 -19.02 19.74 -3.38
C GLY A 257 -18.38 20.89 -4.17
N LYS A 258 -17.06 21.08 -4.07
CA LYS A 258 -16.34 22.12 -4.81
C LYS A 258 -16.13 21.68 -6.27
N PRO A 259 -16.26 22.58 -7.25
CA PRO A 259 -15.95 22.27 -8.63
C PRO A 259 -14.45 21.98 -8.78
N ILE A 260 -14.11 20.90 -9.46
CA ILE A 260 -12.73 20.50 -9.73
C ILE A 260 -12.32 20.97 -11.11
N LYS A 261 -11.35 21.88 -11.18
CA LYS A 261 -10.80 22.46 -12.42
C LYS A 261 -9.41 23.04 -12.15
N PRO A 262 -8.59 23.31 -13.18
CA PRO A 262 -7.33 24.02 -12.99
C PRO A 262 -7.53 25.34 -12.22
N GLY A 263 -6.70 25.57 -11.21
CA GLY A 263 -6.79 26.68 -10.27
C GLY A 263 -7.67 26.43 -9.04
N SER A 264 -8.35 25.29 -8.92
CA SER A 264 -9.21 24.97 -7.77
C SER A 264 -8.56 24.07 -6.72
N LEU A 265 -7.37 23.53 -7.00
CA LEU A 265 -6.69 22.52 -6.17
C LEU A 265 -5.24 22.97 -5.98
N PRO A 266 -4.94 23.84 -4.99
CA PRO A 266 -3.65 24.50 -4.87
C PRO A 266 -2.41 23.57 -4.86
N LEU A 267 -2.49 22.40 -4.25
CA LEU A 267 -1.39 21.43 -4.25
C LEU A 267 -1.27 20.77 -5.62
N ARG A 268 -2.38 20.35 -6.24
CA ARG A 268 -2.37 19.79 -7.60
C ARG A 268 -1.91 20.80 -8.65
N ASP A 269 -2.37 22.05 -8.55
CA ASP A 269 -1.96 23.17 -9.41
C ASP A 269 -0.44 23.43 -9.29
N ARG A 270 0.16 23.12 -8.13
CA ARG A 270 1.59 23.27 -7.90
C ARG A 270 2.40 22.07 -8.39
N TYR A 271 2.00 20.85 -8.06
CA TYR A 271 2.83 19.66 -8.27
C TYR A 271 2.49 18.87 -9.53
N LEU A 272 1.24 18.94 -10.00
CA LEU A 272 0.76 18.14 -11.13
C LEU A 272 -0.32 18.91 -11.94
N PRO A 273 0.00 20.13 -12.46
CA PRO A 273 -0.99 21.03 -13.06
C PRO A 273 -1.59 20.55 -14.38
N SER A 274 -0.94 19.62 -15.09
CA SER A 274 -1.33 19.21 -16.45
C SER A 274 -0.90 17.78 -16.78
N LEU A 275 -1.44 17.20 -17.86
CA LEU A 275 -0.95 15.90 -18.37
C LEU A 275 0.52 15.94 -18.75
N ALA A 276 1.00 17.05 -19.33
CA ALA A 276 2.42 17.23 -19.62
C ALA A 276 3.28 17.09 -18.36
N SER A 277 2.84 17.67 -17.22
CA SER A 277 3.55 17.48 -15.95
C SER A 277 3.46 16.05 -15.40
N VAL A 278 2.38 15.30 -15.69
CA VAL A 278 2.30 13.87 -15.30
C VAL A 278 3.34 13.04 -16.06
N LEU A 279 3.55 13.36 -17.34
CA LEU A 279 4.43 12.62 -18.25
C LEU A 279 5.89 13.05 -18.17
N ASP A 280 6.19 14.25 -17.65
CA ASP A 280 7.55 14.75 -17.44
C ASP A 280 8.18 14.14 -16.16
N LEU A 281 8.55 12.86 -16.26
CA LEU A 281 9.07 12.08 -15.14
C LEU A 281 10.34 12.66 -14.50
N PRO A 282 11.36 13.14 -15.25
CA PRO A 282 12.57 13.69 -14.63
C PRO A 282 12.33 14.91 -13.75
N SER A 283 11.34 15.73 -14.11
CA SER A 283 11.03 17.01 -13.46
C SER A 283 10.11 16.88 -12.24
N ARG A 284 9.71 15.66 -11.85
CA ARG A 284 8.86 15.43 -10.68
C ARG A 284 9.29 14.23 -9.86
N LEU A 285 8.69 14.11 -8.69
CA LEU A 285 8.80 12.91 -7.87
C LEU A 285 7.83 11.84 -8.38
N ALA A 286 8.19 11.16 -9.47
CA ALA A 286 7.43 10.06 -10.03
C ALA A 286 7.68 8.78 -9.21
N ALA A 287 7.15 8.74 -8.00
CA ALA A 287 7.10 7.53 -7.17
C ALA A 287 6.03 6.55 -7.70
N GLY A 288 6.10 5.30 -7.27
CA GLY A 288 5.16 4.28 -7.69
C GLY A 288 5.70 2.90 -7.41
N GLY A 289 5.10 1.88 -8.01
CA GLY A 289 5.62 0.54 -7.84
C GLY A 289 4.80 -0.52 -8.54
N VAL A 290 4.68 -1.64 -7.85
CA VAL A 290 4.08 -2.87 -8.37
C VAL A 290 2.82 -3.18 -7.61
N LEU A 291 1.82 -3.68 -8.32
CA LEU A 291 0.73 -4.42 -7.69
C LEU A 291 0.41 -5.65 -8.52
N ALA A 292 0.15 -6.76 -7.84
CA ALA A 292 -0.02 -8.04 -8.51
C ALA A 292 -1.32 -8.74 -8.14
N LEU A 293 -1.95 -9.35 -9.16
CA LEU A 293 -2.95 -10.38 -8.94
C LEU A 293 -2.24 -11.72 -8.67
N CYS A 294 -2.43 -12.32 -7.50
CA CYS A 294 -1.98 -13.69 -7.25
C CYS A 294 -3.01 -14.70 -7.73
N ALA A 295 -2.56 -15.67 -8.54
CA ALA A 295 -3.37 -16.75 -9.08
C ALA A 295 -2.75 -18.11 -8.75
N PHE A 296 -3.39 -18.86 -7.87
CA PHE A 296 -2.92 -20.19 -7.43
C PHE A 296 -3.65 -21.27 -8.22
N SER A 297 -2.91 -22.20 -8.82
CA SER A 297 -3.53 -23.43 -9.32
C SER A 297 -4.23 -24.15 -8.18
N HIS A 298 -5.48 -24.56 -8.42
CA HIS A 298 -6.30 -25.26 -7.44
C HIS A 298 -6.77 -26.61 -8.00
N GLU A 299 -6.55 -27.69 -7.27
CA GLU A 299 -7.12 -29.00 -7.61
C GLU A 299 -8.64 -28.98 -7.44
N THR A 300 -9.38 -28.91 -8.54
CA THR A 300 -10.80 -29.29 -8.54
C THR A 300 -10.92 -30.77 -8.86
N SER A 301 -11.83 -31.45 -8.15
CA SER A 301 -12.01 -32.90 -8.20
C SER A 301 -12.21 -33.44 -9.63
N GLN A 302 -11.18 -34.11 -10.17
CA GLN A 302 -11.15 -35.07 -11.30
C GLN A 302 -11.85 -34.76 -12.64
N ARG A 303 -12.60 -33.68 -12.81
CA ARG A 303 -13.18 -33.24 -14.10
C ARG A 303 -13.46 -31.75 -14.04
N ASP A 304 -12.54 -30.92 -14.52
CA ASP A 304 -12.78 -29.72 -15.34
C ASP A 304 -11.50 -28.85 -15.38
N GLU A 305 -11.48 -27.92 -16.35
CA GLU A 305 -10.36 -27.06 -16.76
C GLU A 305 -9.59 -26.41 -15.59
N ALA A 306 -8.29 -26.15 -15.77
CA ALA A 306 -7.41 -25.58 -14.74
C ALA A 306 -7.99 -24.29 -14.12
N ASP A 307 -8.59 -24.44 -12.94
CA ASP A 307 -9.16 -23.36 -12.16
C ASP A 307 -8.06 -22.69 -11.32
N HIS A 308 -8.00 -21.35 -11.37
CA HIS A 308 -7.14 -20.59 -10.48
C HIS A 308 -7.94 -20.05 -9.31
N LEU A 309 -7.36 -20.07 -8.11
CA LEU A 309 -7.84 -19.34 -6.96
C LEU A 309 -7.14 -17.98 -6.90
N LEU A 310 -7.92 -16.91 -6.94
CA LEU A 310 -7.44 -15.53 -6.97
C LEU A 310 -7.53 -14.89 -5.58
N LEU A 311 -6.51 -14.13 -5.18
CA LEU A 311 -6.49 -13.39 -3.92
C LEU A 311 -6.84 -11.92 -4.10
N ILE A 312 -7.84 -11.46 -3.35
CA ILE A 312 -8.26 -10.06 -3.28
C ILE A 312 -8.23 -9.61 -1.82
N GLN A 313 -7.61 -8.47 -1.56
CA GLN A 313 -7.52 -7.87 -0.23
C GLN A 313 -8.62 -6.82 -0.06
N GLU A 314 -9.27 -6.79 1.11
CA GLU A 314 -10.10 -5.66 1.56
C GLU A 314 -9.25 -4.78 2.50
N ARG A 315 -8.96 -3.54 2.12
CA ARG A 315 -8.10 -2.65 2.93
C ARG A 315 -8.77 -2.23 4.24
N SER A 316 -7.96 -2.15 5.30
CA SER A 316 -8.35 -1.73 6.64
C SER A 316 -8.66 -0.23 6.74
N HIS A 317 -9.38 0.16 7.79
CA HIS A 317 -9.69 1.54 8.18
C HIS A 317 -8.47 2.34 8.70
N LEU A 318 -7.30 1.70 8.74
CA LEU A 318 -6.06 2.24 9.34
C LEU A 318 -5.03 2.69 8.30
N VAL A 319 -5.28 2.47 7.01
CA VAL A 319 -4.42 3.01 5.95
C VAL A 319 -4.93 4.41 5.61
N ILE A 320 -4.01 5.36 5.49
CA ILE A 320 -4.32 6.69 4.98
C ILE A 320 -5.00 6.55 3.60
N ASN A 321 -6.12 7.26 3.43
CA ASN A 321 -6.87 7.51 2.19
C ASN A 321 -7.75 6.42 1.55
N ALA A 322 -7.77 5.16 1.99
CA ALA A 322 -8.64 4.15 1.35
C ALA A 322 -9.50 3.37 2.36
N THR A 323 -10.71 3.86 2.64
CA THR A 323 -11.65 3.15 3.53
C THR A 323 -12.47 2.11 2.75
N LYS A 324 -12.32 0.82 3.09
CA LYS A 324 -13.11 -0.34 2.58
C LYS A 324 -13.01 -0.63 1.09
N GLN A 325 -11.89 -0.28 0.46
CA GLN A 325 -11.65 -0.63 -0.93
C GLN A 325 -11.01 -2.03 -1.07
N LEU A 326 -11.43 -2.75 -2.11
CA LEU A 326 -10.88 -3.98 -2.63
C LEU A 326 -9.73 -3.65 -3.56
N THR A 327 -8.68 -4.46 -3.47
CA THR A 327 -7.49 -4.38 -4.31
C THR A 327 -6.89 -5.76 -4.49
N VAL A 328 -6.06 -5.93 -5.51
CA VAL A 328 -5.19 -7.11 -5.62
C VAL A 328 -4.02 -7.01 -4.63
N ILE A 329 -3.39 -8.15 -4.33
CA ILE A 329 -2.28 -8.31 -3.39
C ILE A 329 -1.27 -9.32 -3.97
N PRO A 330 0.06 -9.08 -3.88
CA PRO A 330 0.72 -7.99 -3.16
C PRO A 330 0.68 -6.61 -3.84
N LYS A 331 0.91 -5.54 -3.06
CA LYS A 331 1.12 -4.17 -3.55
C LYS A 331 2.28 -3.52 -2.80
N GLY A 332 3.16 -2.83 -3.52
CA GLY A 332 4.28 -2.14 -2.91
C GLY A 332 4.82 -0.98 -3.72
N PHE A 333 5.34 0.03 -3.01
CA PHE A 333 6.24 0.98 -3.64
C PHE A 333 7.50 0.25 -4.12
N HIS A 334 8.01 0.68 -5.27
CA HIS A 334 9.32 0.24 -5.73
C HIS A 334 10.38 0.86 -4.81
N GLN A 335 11.06 0.03 -4.04
CA GLN A 335 12.00 0.48 -3.03
C GLN A 335 13.20 -0.47 -2.92
N PRO A 336 14.40 0.06 -2.65
CA PRO A 336 15.56 -0.76 -2.32
C PRO A 336 15.35 -1.52 -1.01
N MET A 337 15.99 -2.70 -0.89
CA MET A 337 16.02 -3.46 0.36
C MET A 337 17.28 -3.13 1.14
N THR A 338 18.44 -3.33 0.51
CA THR A 338 19.76 -3.08 1.10
C THR A 338 20.68 -2.38 0.13
N ASP A 339 20.67 -2.77 -1.15
CA ASP A 339 21.57 -2.24 -2.17
C ASP A 339 20.76 -1.57 -3.28
N PRO A 340 20.69 -0.23 -3.31
CA PRO A 340 19.97 0.50 -4.34
C PRO A 340 20.39 0.22 -5.79
N HIS A 341 21.59 -0.30 -6.02
CA HIS A 341 22.01 -0.67 -7.38
C HIS A 341 21.54 -2.06 -7.79
N ALA A 342 21.49 -3.01 -6.84
CA ALA A 342 21.09 -4.38 -7.12
C ALA A 342 19.56 -4.59 -7.01
N ASP A 343 18.87 -3.71 -6.28
CA ASP A 343 17.45 -3.85 -5.95
C ASP A 343 16.53 -3.10 -6.93
N THR A 344 17.01 -2.68 -8.11
CA THR A 344 16.22 -1.90 -9.09
C THR A 344 15.18 -2.71 -9.85
N SER A 345 15.23 -4.04 -9.77
CA SER A 345 14.26 -4.90 -10.44
C SER A 345 12.88 -4.84 -9.76
N LEU A 346 11.83 -4.69 -10.57
CA LEU A 346 10.43 -4.85 -10.16
C LEU A 346 10.17 -6.23 -9.56
N ARG A 347 10.81 -7.29 -10.09
CA ARG A 347 10.75 -8.65 -9.53
C ARG A 347 11.20 -8.67 -8.08
N SER A 348 12.30 -8.01 -7.74
CA SER A 348 12.82 -7.95 -6.38
C SER A 348 11.82 -7.29 -5.42
N THR A 349 11.16 -6.22 -5.88
CA THR A 349 10.08 -5.57 -5.11
C THR A 349 8.90 -6.52 -4.91
N LEU A 350 8.39 -7.15 -5.99
CA LEU A 350 7.29 -8.12 -5.89
C LEU A 350 7.58 -9.26 -4.92
N PHE A 351 8.81 -9.77 -4.94
CA PHE A 351 9.19 -10.91 -4.11
C PHE A 351 9.32 -10.52 -2.64
N ARG A 352 9.81 -9.31 -2.33
CA ARG A 352 9.76 -8.76 -0.97
C ARG A 352 8.31 -8.61 -0.52
N GLU A 353 7.45 -7.98 -1.31
CA GLU A 353 6.05 -7.77 -0.94
C GLU A 353 5.29 -9.08 -0.78
N LEU A 354 5.54 -10.09 -1.62
CA LEU A 354 4.96 -11.43 -1.47
C LEU A 354 5.34 -12.05 -0.11
N GLU A 355 6.61 -11.93 0.27
CA GLU A 355 7.15 -12.48 1.51
C GLU A 355 6.65 -11.71 2.75
N GLU A 356 6.53 -10.39 2.64
CA GLU A 356 6.04 -9.47 3.68
C GLU A 356 4.52 -9.58 3.87
N GLU A 357 3.75 -9.40 2.79
CA GLU A 357 2.30 -9.27 2.83
C GLU A 357 1.54 -10.59 2.88
N LEU A 358 2.06 -11.64 2.22
CA LEU A 358 1.34 -12.92 2.12
C LEU A 358 1.94 -14.03 2.97
N PHE A 359 3.24 -14.00 3.26
CA PHE A 359 3.91 -15.07 4.03
C PHE A 359 4.37 -14.65 5.43
N GLY A 360 3.96 -13.46 5.89
CA GLY A 360 4.03 -13.05 7.29
C GLY A 360 5.43 -12.67 7.79
N ARG A 361 6.38 -12.33 6.91
CA ARG A 361 7.72 -11.85 7.28
C ARG A 361 7.72 -10.36 7.61
N ALA A 362 7.14 -10.03 8.76
CA ALA A 362 7.08 -8.67 9.28
C ALA A 362 8.45 -8.04 9.59
N ASP A 363 9.58 -8.76 9.51
CA ASP A 363 10.93 -8.19 9.58
C ASP A 363 11.41 -7.57 8.26
N LEU A 364 10.69 -7.81 7.15
CA LEU A 364 10.90 -7.12 5.87
C LEU A 364 10.17 -5.78 5.78
N ASP A 365 9.19 -5.58 6.68
CA ASP A 365 8.54 -4.30 6.86
C ASP A 365 9.57 -3.31 7.42
N ASN A 366 10.17 -2.55 6.51
CA ASN A 366 11.16 -1.53 6.84
C ASN A 366 10.58 -0.45 7.77
N THR A 367 9.25 -0.33 7.87
CA THR A 367 8.57 0.61 8.77
C THR A 367 8.60 0.19 10.25
N VAL A 368 9.00 -1.06 10.55
CA VAL A 368 9.02 -1.61 11.92
C VAL A 368 10.39 -1.47 12.58
N SER A 369 11.48 -1.52 11.81
CA SER A 369 12.84 -1.26 12.28
C SER A 369 13.83 -1.09 11.12
N THR A 370 14.92 -0.34 11.34
CA THR A 370 16.05 -0.27 10.41
C THR A 370 16.48 -1.66 9.94
N PRO A 371 16.72 -1.91 8.64
CA PRO A 371 17.12 -3.22 8.14
C PRO A 371 18.30 -3.77 8.92
N ARG A 372 18.06 -4.80 9.75
CA ARG A 372 19.11 -5.39 10.60
C ARG A 372 19.90 -6.49 9.88
N ALA A 373 19.38 -6.99 8.77
CA ALA A 373 19.98 -8.07 8.02
C ALA A 373 20.68 -7.52 6.77
N ALA A 374 21.94 -7.91 6.57
CA ALA A 374 22.69 -7.54 5.36
C ALA A 374 22.09 -8.13 4.07
N LEU A 375 21.42 -9.29 4.17
CA LEU A 375 20.71 -9.94 3.07
C LEU A 375 19.32 -10.41 3.56
N PRO A 376 18.30 -9.52 3.57
CA PRO A 376 16.97 -9.82 4.10
C PRO A 376 16.29 -11.02 3.41
N MET A 377 16.49 -11.14 2.09
CA MET A 377 15.97 -12.21 1.22
C MET A 377 16.91 -13.41 1.06
N HIS A 378 17.90 -13.59 1.96
CA HIS A 378 18.79 -14.76 1.92
C HIS A 378 17.98 -16.07 1.99
N PRO A 379 18.28 -17.12 1.19
CA PRO A 379 17.46 -18.33 1.10
C PRO A 379 17.10 -19.00 2.44
N ARG A 380 18.02 -18.98 3.42
CA ARG A 380 17.79 -19.55 4.76
C ARG A 380 16.92 -18.70 5.69
N ARG A 381 16.59 -17.46 5.31
CA ARG A 381 15.68 -16.59 6.06
C ARG A 381 14.25 -16.69 5.53
N LEU A 382 14.09 -17.04 4.25
CA LEU A 382 12.80 -17.08 3.57
C LEU A 382 11.79 -17.98 4.30
N SER A 383 10.53 -17.62 4.23
CA SER A 383 9.41 -18.43 4.69
C SER A 383 9.38 -19.78 3.96
N GLU A 384 8.82 -20.82 4.57
CA GLU A 384 8.69 -22.12 3.91
C GLU A 384 7.91 -22.05 2.57
N PRO A 385 6.80 -21.29 2.45
CA PRO A 385 6.11 -21.10 1.18
C PRO A 385 7.03 -20.49 0.11
N MET A 386 7.75 -19.41 0.43
CA MET A 386 8.63 -18.74 -0.52
C MET A 386 9.84 -19.59 -0.92
N GLN A 387 10.45 -20.30 0.03
CA GLN A 387 11.49 -21.28 -0.29
C GLN A 387 10.98 -22.33 -1.27
N SER A 388 9.75 -22.84 -1.08
CA SER A 388 9.16 -23.81 -1.99
C SER A 388 8.95 -23.24 -3.39
N LEU A 389 8.44 -22.01 -3.52
CA LEU A 389 8.23 -21.34 -4.82
C LEU A 389 9.54 -21.12 -5.58
N LEU A 390 10.59 -20.67 -4.89
CA LEU A 390 11.87 -20.35 -5.53
C LEU A 390 12.71 -21.59 -5.86
N THR A 391 12.60 -22.67 -5.08
CA THR A 391 13.44 -23.86 -5.28
C THR A 391 12.79 -24.94 -6.14
N LYS A 392 11.47 -25.14 -6.00
CA LYS A 392 10.73 -26.13 -6.80
C LYS A 392 10.16 -25.53 -8.08
N GLY A 393 10.24 -24.20 -8.24
CA GLY A 393 9.65 -23.47 -9.35
C GLY A 393 8.13 -23.35 -9.22
N GLY A 394 7.50 -22.92 -10.31
CA GLY A 394 6.04 -22.76 -10.39
C GLY A 394 5.54 -21.35 -10.09
N LEU A 395 6.40 -20.43 -9.63
CA LEU A 395 6.08 -18.99 -9.58
C LEU A 395 6.48 -18.31 -10.89
N ARG A 396 5.50 -17.71 -11.58
CA ARG A 396 5.70 -16.96 -12.83
C ARG A 396 5.23 -15.51 -12.64
N PRO A 397 6.15 -14.57 -12.39
CA PRO A 397 5.84 -13.16 -12.35
C PRO A 397 5.85 -12.57 -13.76
N GLU A 398 4.79 -11.86 -14.13
CA GLU A 398 4.66 -11.15 -15.41
C GLU A 398 4.14 -9.74 -15.18
N CYS A 399 4.66 -8.76 -15.92
CA CYS A 399 4.04 -7.45 -16.06
C CYS A 399 2.99 -7.50 -17.18
N THR A 400 1.79 -7.04 -16.86
CA THR A 400 0.59 -7.14 -17.70
C THR A 400 0.03 -5.80 -18.17
N GLY A 401 0.45 -4.71 -17.51
CA GLY A 401 0.10 -3.36 -17.92
C GLY A 401 0.89 -2.29 -17.15
N PHE A 402 0.91 -1.09 -17.71
CA PHE A 402 1.55 0.08 -17.10
C PHE A 402 0.68 1.34 -17.26
N GLY A 403 0.75 2.23 -16.27
CA GLY A 403 0.10 3.54 -16.35
C GLY A 403 0.41 4.44 -15.16
N PHE A 404 -0.13 5.65 -15.18
CA PHE A 404 0.00 6.63 -14.09
C PHE A 404 -1.34 6.86 -13.41
N ASN A 405 -1.41 6.68 -12.10
CA ASN A 405 -2.60 7.00 -11.32
C ASN A 405 -2.71 8.51 -11.12
N LEU A 406 -3.67 9.15 -11.80
CA LEU A 406 -3.85 10.61 -11.75
C LEU A 406 -4.27 11.14 -10.36
N VAL A 407 -4.64 10.27 -9.42
CA VAL A 407 -4.94 10.65 -8.03
C VAL A 407 -3.69 11.26 -7.36
N SER A 408 -2.56 10.57 -7.41
CA SER A 408 -1.28 11.00 -6.79
C SER A 408 -0.19 11.34 -7.82
N GLY A 409 -0.35 10.91 -9.08
CA GLY A 409 0.69 10.92 -10.10
C GLY A 409 1.60 9.69 -10.09
N ASN A 410 1.32 8.70 -9.25
CA ASN A 410 2.18 7.52 -9.13
C ASN A 410 2.17 6.68 -10.40
N TYR A 411 3.28 6.03 -10.70
CA TYR A 411 3.29 4.97 -11.72
C TYR A 411 2.86 3.62 -11.12
N GLU A 412 2.18 2.81 -11.93
CA GLU A 412 1.61 1.53 -11.52
C GLU A 412 2.01 0.45 -12.55
N PHE A 413 2.86 -0.48 -12.14
CA PHE A 413 3.10 -1.73 -12.87
C PHE A 413 2.08 -2.78 -12.42
N ALA A 414 1.11 -3.07 -13.28
CA ALA A 414 0.12 -4.12 -13.06
C ALA A 414 0.73 -5.49 -13.39
N CYS A 415 0.82 -6.35 -12.39
CA CYS A 415 1.50 -7.64 -12.49
C CYS A 415 0.54 -8.82 -12.27
N LEU A 416 0.94 -9.99 -12.75
CA LEU A 416 0.31 -11.29 -12.48
C LEU A 416 1.37 -12.21 -11.87
N LEU A 417 1.03 -12.81 -10.72
CA LEU A 417 1.82 -13.88 -10.11
C LEU A 417 1.05 -15.18 -10.27
N THR A 418 1.43 -15.99 -11.27
CA THR A 418 0.85 -17.34 -11.43
C THR A 418 1.66 -18.33 -10.61
N ILE A 419 0.98 -19.15 -9.81
CA ILE A 419 1.57 -20.19 -8.97
C ILE A 419 1.01 -21.53 -9.43
N ASP A 420 1.72 -22.19 -10.35
CA ASP A 420 1.25 -23.42 -11.00
C ASP A 420 1.48 -24.70 -10.20
N HIS A 421 2.13 -24.60 -9.04
CA HIS A 421 2.41 -25.77 -8.22
C HIS A 421 1.10 -26.28 -7.59
N GLU A 422 0.53 -27.35 -8.16
CA GLU A 422 -0.83 -27.87 -7.86
C GLU A 422 -1.08 -28.10 -6.35
N ASN A 423 -0.06 -28.55 -5.63
CA ASN A 423 -0.14 -28.80 -4.18
C ASN A 423 0.24 -27.61 -3.30
N PHE A 424 0.51 -26.43 -3.89
CA PHE A 424 0.96 -25.29 -3.10
C PHE A 424 -0.16 -24.78 -2.18
N TRP A 425 -1.36 -24.61 -2.72
CA TRP A 425 -2.49 -24.09 -1.95
C TRP A 425 -2.88 -25.04 -0.81
N SER A 426 -2.91 -26.35 -1.06
CA SER A 426 -3.23 -27.36 -0.05
C SER A 426 -2.19 -27.42 1.06
N GLN A 427 -0.90 -27.24 0.73
CA GLN A 427 0.20 -27.29 1.69
C GLN A 427 0.39 -25.98 2.48
N TYR A 428 0.31 -24.84 1.80
CA TYR A 428 0.73 -23.54 2.33
C TYR A 428 -0.38 -22.51 2.44
N GLY A 429 -1.59 -22.78 1.94
CA GLY A 429 -2.71 -21.81 2.00
C GLY A 429 -3.04 -21.33 3.42
N GLY A 430 -2.80 -22.17 4.44
CA GLY A 430 -2.95 -21.79 5.85
C GLY A 430 -1.89 -20.81 6.39
N HIS A 431 -0.79 -20.59 5.64
CA HIS A 431 0.23 -19.57 5.96
C HIS A 431 -0.14 -18.20 5.38
N ILE A 432 -1.10 -18.14 4.45
CA ILE A 432 -1.53 -16.89 3.83
C ILE A 432 -2.48 -16.19 4.79
N GLU A 433 -1.92 -15.25 5.55
CA GLU A 433 -2.66 -14.41 6.48
C GLU A 433 -2.39 -12.95 6.15
N ALA A 434 -3.47 -12.17 6.08
CA ALA A 434 -3.39 -10.77 5.77
C ALA A 434 -2.68 -10.02 6.91
N ASN A 435 -1.63 -9.28 6.57
CA ASN A 435 -0.95 -8.37 7.48
C ASN A 435 -1.87 -7.21 7.92
N TRP A 436 -1.41 -6.42 8.90
CA TRP A 436 -2.22 -5.45 9.66
C TRP A 436 -2.92 -4.37 8.82
N GLU A 437 -2.46 -4.12 7.59
CA GLU A 437 -3.07 -3.20 6.61
C GLU A 437 -4.36 -3.75 5.97
N ALA A 438 -4.58 -5.06 6.04
CA ALA A 438 -5.76 -5.71 5.52
C ALA A 438 -6.85 -5.83 6.60
N ARG A 439 -8.10 -5.60 6.21
CA ARG A 439 -9.26 -6.02 7.00
C ARG A 439 -9.54 -7.52 6.84
N GLY A 440 -9.19 -8.06 5.68
CA GLY A 440 -9.32 -9.48 5.34
C GLY A 440 -8.82 -9.76 3.93
N ILE A 441 -8.55 -11.04 3.66
CA ILE A 441 -8.27 -11.57 2.31
C ILE A 441 -9.46 -12.43 1.91
N HIS A 442 -9.91 -12.24 0.68
CA HIS A 442 -10.97 -13.01 0.04
C HIS A 442 -10.37 -13.84 -1.09
N THR A 443 -10.80 -15.10 -1.19
CA THR A 443 -10.43 -16.00 -2.27
C THR A 443 -11.57 -16.13 -3.26
N TYR A 444 -11.27 -16.04 -4.55
CA TYR A 444 -12.26 -16.17 -5.61
C TYR A 444 -11.78 -17.16 -6.68
N PRO A 445 -12.58 -18.17 -7.05
CA PRO A 445 -12.31 -18.95 -8.26
C PRO A 445 -12.32 -18.02 -9.49
N ASP A 446 -11.36 -18.16 -10.39
CA ASP A 446 -11.23 -17.30 -11.57
C ASP A 446 -12.49 -17.31 -12.45
N ARG A 447 -13.14 -18.47 -12.62
CA ARG A 447 -14.45 -18.61 -13.30
C ARG A 447 -15.56 -17.71 -12.73
N HIS A 448 -15.54 -17.41 -11.42
CA HIS A 448 -16.54 -16.55 -10.79
C HIS A 448 -16.26 -15.07 -11.05
N LEU A 449 -15.00 -14.68 -11.17
CA LEU A 449 -14.62 -13.31 -11.53
C LEU A 449 -14.79 -13.06 -13.04
N ARG A 450 -14.57 -14.08 -13.88
CA ARG A 450 -14.87 -14.04 -15.32
C ARG A 450 -16.37 -13.89 -15.61
N SER A 451 -17.22 -14.55 -14.81
CA SER A 451 -18.69 -14.55 -14.99
C SER A 451 -19.42 -13.44 -14.22
N LEU A 452 -18.70 -12.52 -13.58
CA LEU A 452 -19.23 -11.41 -12.77
C LEU A 452 -20.12 -11.78 -11.56
N ALA A 453 -20.51 -13.03 -11.37
CA ALA A 453 -21.47 -13.40 -10.31
C ALA A 453 -20.95 -13.16 -8.89
N GLY A 454 -19.64 -12.93 -8.73
CA GLY A 454 -18.98 -12.71 -7.43
C GLY A 454 -18.24 -11.39 -7.26
N LEU A 455 -18.19 -10.51 -8.27
CA LEU A 455 -17.49 -9.22 -8.13
C LEU A 455 -18.32 -8.28 -7.23
N PRO A 456 -17.79 -7.82 -6.09
CA PRO A 456 -18.48 -6.83 -5.27
C PRO A 456 -18.71 -5.55 -6.09
N SER A 457 -19.83 -4.87 -5.83
CA SER A 457 -20.26 -3.68 -6.57
C SER A 457 -19.14 -2.66 -6.82
N ASP A 458 -19.19 -2.00 -7.98
CA ASP A 458 -18.29 -0.93 -8.49
C ASP A 458 -17.72 0.00 -7.39
N SER A 459 -18.56 0.41 -6.43
CA SER A 459 -18.25 1.32 -5.32
C SER A 459 -17.17 0.83 -4.33
N LYS A 460 -16.62 -0.37 -4.51
CA LYS A 460 -15.65 -0.96 -3.58
C LYS A 460 -14.25 -1.09 -4.12
N TRP A 461 -13.92 -0.85 -5.39
CA TRP A 461 -12.53 -1.05 -5.86
C TRP A 461 -11.70 0.24 -5.81
N ASN A 462 -10.39 0.12 -5.56
CA ASN A 462 -9.45 1.21 -5.89
C ASN A 462 -9.10 1.18 -7.39
N ASN A 463 -8.55 2.28 -7.91
CA ASN A 463 -8.32 2.45 -9.33
C ASN A 463 -7.21 1.53 -9.87
N GLU A 464 -6.09 1.48 -9.17
CA GLU A 464 -4.93 0.65 -9.51
C GLU A 464 -5.23 -0.84 -9.34
N GLY A 465 -5.95 -1.25 -8.28
CA GLY A 465 -6.34 -2.64 -8.06
C GLY A 465 -7.30 -3.14 -9.13
N LEU A 466 -8.24 -2.30 -9.57
CA LEU A 466 -9.12 -2.64 -10.69
C LEU A 466 -8.37 -2.78 -12.01
N PHE A 467 -7.39 -1.90 -12.25
CA PHE A 467 -6.50 -1.95 -13.41
C PHE A 467 -5.71 -3.27 -13.45
N ALA A 468 -5.05 -3.64 -12.35
CA ALA A 468 -4.30 -4.90 -12.28
C ALA A 468 -5.18 -6.15 -12.33
N LEU A 469 -6.37 -6.12 -11.70
CA LEU A 469 -7.32 -7.22 -11.80
C LEU A 469 -7.75 -7.46 -13.25
N ALA A 470 -8.11 -6.40 -13.98
CA ALA A 470 -8.56 -6.50 -15.36
C ALA A 470 -7.50 -7.11 -16.27
N HIS A 471 -6.26 -6.63 -16.16
CA HIS A 471 -5.13 -7.16 -16.92
C HIS A 471 -4.76 -8.60 -16.54
N GLY A 472 -4.73 -8.91 -15.24
CA GLY A 472 -4.46 -10.27 -14.76
C GLY A 472 -5.50 -11.28 -15.24
N LEU A 473 -6.80 -10.95 -15.18
CA LEU A 473 -7.87 -11.82 -15.70
C LEU A 473 -7.80 -11.99 -17.21
N SER A 474 -7.50 -10.92 -17.96
CA SER A 474 -7.28 -10.99 -19.40
C SER A 474 -6.13 -11.96 -19.74
N ARG A 475 -5.00 -11.83 -19.05
CA ARG A 475 -3.83 -12.71 -19.24
C ARG A 475 -4.14 -14.17 -18.88
N LEU A 476 -4.82 -14.42 -17.76
CA LEU A 476 -5.24 -15.78 -17.38
C LEU A 476 -6.20 -16.39 -18.41
N SER A 477 -7.07 -15.59 -19.04
CA SER A 477 -7.95 -16.04 -20.13
C SER A 477 -7.14 -16.57 -21.30
N TYR A 478 -6.20 -15.75 -21.76
CA TYR A 478 -5.32 -16.09 -22.86
C TYR A 478 -4.48 -17.34 -22.59
N LEU A 479 -3.92 -17.48 -21.38
CA LEU A 479 -3.16 -18.66 -20.99
C LEU A 479 -4.01 -19.94 -20.98
N SER A 480 -5.26 -19.86 -20.50
CA SER A 480 -6.19 -21.00 -20.51
C SER A 480 -6.59 -21.42 -21.93
N GLU A 481 -6.82 -20.46 -22.85
CA GLU A 481 -7.11 -20.75 -24.26
C GLU A 481 -5.94 -21.44 -24.97
N ARG A 482 -4.71 -20.97 -24.74
CA ARG A 482 -3.51 -21.60 -25.32
C ARG A 482 -3.26 -23.03 -24.82
N ARG A 483 -3.70 -23.38 -23.61
CA ARG A 483 -3.60 -24.76 -23.09
C ARG A 483 -4.58 -25.73 -23.78
N LYS A 484 -5.63 -25.22 -24.45
CA LYS A 484 -6.64 -26.04 -25.15
C LYS A 484 -6.29 -26.30 -26.62
N LEU A 485 -5.41 -25.48 -27.20
CA LEU A 485 -4.86 -25.62 -28.54
C LEU A 485 -3.63 -26.53 -28.52
#